data_AF-A0A7X3MD80-F1
#
_entry.id   AF-A0A7X3MD80-F1
#
_cell.length_a   1.000
_cell.length_b   1.000
_cell.length_c   1.000
_cell.angle_alpha   90.00
_cell.angle_beta   90.00
_cell.angle_gamma   90.00
#
_symmetry.space_group_name_H-M   'P 1'
#
loop_
_entity.id
_entity.type
_entity.pdbx_description
1 polymer ?
#
loop_
_entity_poly.entity_id
_entity_poly.type
_entity_poly.pdbx_seq_one_letter_code
_entity_poly.pdbx_strand_id
1 'polypeptide(L)'
;MDQTHYKEMVSNFHKLLVADLTQDKAIYLFGHCNATEKLADLFLELGISVKAILDNNMAKHNSTYRSIPVVPPQTILHELPGHSAVYIAARAYEAMNKQLRDLGYQDEIKKLVDYNSYAEYSLSENTIKRMQVRVRRGMLIKQRLEQKYPGYFKILCPFSALGDVFLTMSYLPYFLEKKNIGNCIVGVIGIACAQTAELFRPVSENLAVPHSTDSPSSYNQASGHCVIKKTTIHHQPRLSIEIFSQQDMDELIQACLYTQDTASFISHQDRPYVINLHKALYVKCIPLEQIYCCGVFGLPADTEPVKPRKERLQISPDLRHIKKGKSIIFSPYAKSITTLPKSFWERVVLQYRNKGYECFTNIAGDEPPLKGTIGISPKIAELQSIVEYAGTFVGIRSGLCDVIKYAQCKKTVFYPDYNYSDTRWKAIDMYALKGWKNIVIGEFVKDVF
;
A
#
# COMPACT_ATOMS: atom_id res chain seq x y z
N MET A 1 2.82 8.13 -24.80
CA MET A 1 3.35 6.86 -24.24
C MET A 1 4.88 6.93 -24.25
N ASP A 2 5.59 6.39 -23.25
CA ASP A 2 7.06 6.28 -23.32
C ASP A 2 7.50 5.09 -24.19
N GLN A 3 8.79 5.00 -24.52
CA GLN A 3 9.29 4.01 -25.49
C GLN A 3 9.23 2.57 -24.96
N THR A 4 9.35 2.35 -23.65
CA THR A 4 9.34 1.01 -23.05
C THR A 4 7.92 0.45 -23.03
N HIS A 5 6.95 1.25 -22.60
CA HIS A 5 5.54 0.85 -22.59
C HIS A 5 4.94 0.86 -24.00
N TYR A 6 5.46 1.67 -24.92
CA TYR A 6 5.11 1.53 -26.33
C TYR A 6 5.56 0.17 -26.88
N LYS A 7 6.80 -0.26 -26.59
CA LYS A 7 7.27 -1.61 -26.95
C LYS A 7 6.45 -2.72 -26.29
N GLU A 8 6.06 -2.54 -25.02
CA GLU A 8 5.19 -3.47 -24.31
C GLU A 8 3.79 -3.54 -24.95
N MET A 9 3.17 -2.38 -25.19
CA MET A 9 1.88 -2.26 -25.86
C MET A 9 1.93 -2.93 -27.23
N VAL A 10 2.95 -2.67 -28.04
CA VAL A 10 3.16 -3.28 -29.36
C VAL A 10 3.34 -4.80 -29.24
N SER A 11 4.13 -5.27 -28.28
CA SER A 11 4.34 -6.70 -28.03
C SER A 11 3.05 -7.41 -27.61
N ASN A 12 2.28 -6.82 -26.69
CA ASN A 12 1.00 -7.35 -26.23
C ASN A 12 -0.06 -7.28 -27.33
N PHE A 13 -0.09 -6.18 -28.08
CA PHE A 13 -0.94 -5.98 -29.24
C PHE A 13 -0.72 -7.11 -30.26
N HIS A 14 0.51 -7.36 -30.70
CA HIS A 14 0.78 -8.44 -31.65
C HIS A 14 0.40 -9.83 -31.12
N LYS A 15 0.64 -10.13 -29.83
CA LYS A 15 0.25 -11.41 -29.23
C LYS A 15 -1.27 -11.60 -29.21
N LEU A 16 -2.01 -10.55 -28.86
CA LEU A 16 -3.46 -10.61 -28.67
C LEU A 16 -4.23 -10.51 -30.00
N LEU A 17 -3.65 -9.83 -31.00
CA LEU A 17 -4.24 -9.62 -32.31
C LEU A 17 -4.24 -10.92 -33.15
N VAL A 18 -3.21 -11.77 -33.00
CA VAL A 18 -3.12 -13.06 -33.71
C VAL A 18 -4.29 -13.99 -33.36
N ALA A 19 -4.88 -13.86 -32.17
CA ALA A 19 -6.04 -14.65 -31.75
C ALA A 19 -7.39 -14.11 -32.26
N ASP A 20 -7.48 -12.81 -32.61
CA ASP A 20 -8.74 -12.14 -32.96
C ASP A 20 -8.97 -11.95 -34.45
N LEU A 21 -7.90 -11.87 -35.25
CA LEU A 21 -7.99 -11.74 -36.71
C LEU A 21 -8.76 -12.91 -37.37
N THR A 22 -8.97 -14.01 -36.65
CA THR A 22 -9.73 -15.18 -37.11
C THR A 22 -11.24 -15.11 -36.81
N GLN A 23 -11.76 -14.07 -36.15
CA GLN A 23 -13.12 -14.06 -35.60
C GLN A 23 -14.03 -12.89 -36.05
N ASP A 24 -13.61 -12.06 -37.02
CA ASP A 24 -14.42 -10.97 -37.62
C ASP A 24 -15.16 -10.07 -36.59
N LYS A 25 -14.46 -9.71 -35.50
CA LYS A 25 -15.03 -8.89 -34.41
C LYS A 25 -14.93 -7.40 -34.69
N ALA A 26 -15.97 -6.65 -34.30
CA ALA A 26 -15.93 -5.21 -34.23
C ALA A 26 -14.98 -4.73 -33.11
N ILE A 27 -13.95 -3.95 -33.49
CA ILE A 27 -12.91 -3.49 -32.57
C ILE A 27 -13.26 -2.13 -31.99
N TYR A 28 -13.20 -2.03 -30.66
CA TYR A 28 -13.37 -0.80 -29.91
C TYR A 28 -12.15 -0.53 -29.04
N LEU A 29 -11.88 0.75 -28.80
CA LEU A 29 -10.88 1.17 -27.82
C LEU A 29 -11.57 1.89 -26.66
N PHE A 30 -11.02 1.83 -25.44
CA PHE A 30 -11.58 2.57 -24.29
C PHE A 30 -10.60 3.58 -23.69
N GLY A 31 -11.01 4.85 -23.68
CA GLY A 31 -10.38 5.99 -23.03
C GLY A 31 -9.62 6.82 -24.06
N HIS A 32 -10.18 7.94 -24.53
CA HIS A 32 -9.54 8.78 -25.53
C HIS A 32 -8.36 9.54 -24.92
N CYS A 33 -7.17 9.00 -25.12
CA CYS A 33 -5.90 9.57 -24.66
C CYS A 33 -4.78 9.19 -25.64
N ASN A 34 -3.60 9.81 -25.49
CA ASN A 34 -2.44 9.56 -26.36
C ASN A 34 -2.04 8.07 -26.48
N ALA A 35 -2.22 7.28 -25.42
CA ALA A 35 -1.96 5.84 -25.46
C ALA A 35 -2.92 5.11 -26.41
N THR A 36 -4.20 5.42 -26.30
CA THR A 36 -5.27 4.90 -27.15
C THR A 36 -5.16 5.39 -28.58
N GLU A 37 -4.74 6.64 -28.80
CA GLU A 37 -4.43 7.18 -30.14
C GLU A 37 -3.29 6.39 -30.80
N LYS A 38 -2.20 6.12 -30.06
CA LYS A 38 -1.09 5.30 -30.55
C LYS A 38 -1.50 3.85 -30.84
N LEU A 39 -2.42 3.31 -30.05
CA LEU A 39 -2.99 2.01 -30.31
C LEU A 39 -3.88 2.02 -31.57
N ALA A 40 -4.69 3.07 -31.75
CA ALA A 40 -5.49 3.24 -32.95
C ALA A 40 -4.62 3.33 -34.21
N ASP A 41 -3.52 4.10 -34.16
CA ASP A 41 -2.52 4.16 -35.23
C ASP A 41 -2.02 2.74 -35.60
N LEU A 42 -1.69 1.88 -34.61
CA LEU A 42 -1.23 0.50 -34.86
C LEU A 42 -2.28 -0.38 -35.54
N PHE A 43 -3.56 -0.28 -35.16
CA PHE A 43 -4.63 -1.01 -35.84
C PHE A 43 -4.78 -0.56 -37.30
N LEU A 44 -4.76 0.76 -37.53
CA LEU A 44 -4.88 1.34 -38.88
C LEU A 44 -3.69 1.00 -39.77
N GLU A 45 -2.46 0.98 -39.24
CA GLU A 45 -1.25 0.56 -39.95
C GLU A 45 -1.32 -0.90 -40.44
N LEU A 46 -2.06 -1.75 -39.73
CA LEU A 46 -2.33 -3.14 -40.14
C LEU A 46 -3.57 -3.29 -41.03
N GLY A 47 -4.22 -2.18 -41.42
CA GLY A 47 -5.43 -2.18 -42.23
C GLY A 47 -6.68 -2.64 -41.49
N ILE A 48 -6.67 -2.65 -40.16
CA ILE A 48 -7.79 -3.10 -39.32
C ILE A 48 -8.62 -1.88 -38.90
N SER A 49 -9.90 -1.90 -39.19
CA SER A 49 -10.81 -0.81 -38.82
C SER A 49 -11.16 -0.84 -37.34
N VAL A 50 -10.96 0.27 -36.65
CA VAL A 50 -11.50 0.52 -35.31
C VAL A 50 -12.85 1.19 -35.45
N LYS A 51 -13.89 0.61 -34.85
CA LYS A 51 -15.28 1.08 -34.97
C LYS A 51 -15.53 2.36 -34.19
N ALA A 52 -15.06 2.44 -32.94
CA ALA A 52 -15.14 3.66 -32.14
C ALA A 52 -14.15 3.66 -30.96
N ILE A 53 -13.89 4.85 -30.41
CA ILE A 53 -13.23 5.04 -29.12
C ILE A 53 -14.30 5.40 -28.08
N LEU A 54 -14.48 4.53 -27.09
CA LEU A 54 -15.35 4.76 -25.94
C LEU A 54 -14.67 5.77 -24.99
N ASP A 55 -15.38 6.79 -24.49
CA ASP A 55 -14.86 7.69 -23.44
C ASP A 55 -16.02 8.21 -22.57
N ASN A 56 -15.78 8.43 -21.28
CA ASN A 56 -16.80 8.97 -20.37
C ASN A 56 -16.97 10.49 -20.48
N ASN A 57 -15.99 11.19 -21.06
CA ASN A 57 -15.99 12.63 -21.16
C ASN A 57 -16.89 13.10 -22.31
N MET A 58 -18.04 13.65 -21.94
CA MET A 58 -19.03 14.20 -22.88
C MET A 58 -18.46 15.28 -23.82
N ALA A 59 -17.49 16.07 -23.37
CA ALA A 59 -16.87 17.10 -24.21
C ALA A 59 -16.06 16.53 -25.38
N LYS A 60 -15.69 15.25 -25.31
CA LYS A 60 -15.00 14.54 -26.40
C LYS A 60 -15.97 13.82 -27.33
N HIS A 61 -17.22 13.61 -26.93
CA HIS A 61 -18.22 12.98 -27.78
C HIS A 61 -18.46 13.87 -29.01
N ASN A 62 -18.66 13.26 -30.19
CA ASN A 62 -18.74 13.93 -31.50
C ASN A 62 -17.41 14.45 -32.06
N SER A 63 -16.29 14.22 -31.38
CA SER A 63 -14.96 14.34 -32.00
C SER A 63 -14.58 13.04 -32.72
N THR A 64 -13.59 13.12 -33.61
CA THR A 64 -13.00 11.96 -34.26
C THR A 64 -11.49 11.97 -34.12
N TYR A 65 -10.89 10.79 -34.07
CA TYR A 65 -9.44 10.60 -34.19
C TYR A 65 -9.18 9.73 -35.41
N ARG A 66 -8.49 10.25 -36.44
CA ARG A 66 -8.26 9.52 -37.71
C ARG A 66 -9.55 8.93 -38.30
N SER A 67 -10.64 9.71 -38.25
CA SER A 67 -12.00 9.30 -38.66
C SER A 67 -12.67 8.25 -37.77
N ILE A 68 -12.04 7.81 -36.68
CA ILE A 68 -12.65 6.94 -35.67
C ILE A 68 -13.48 7.83 -34.72
N PRO A 69 -14.79 7.60 -34.56
CA PRO A 69 -15.63 8.42 -33.70
C PRO A 69 -15.35 8.16 -32.22
N VAL A 70 -15.41 9.22 -31.42
CA VAL A 70 -15.38 9.14 -29.95
C VAL A 70 -16.81 9.16 -29.42
N VAL A 71 -17.22 8.10 -28.72
CA VAL A 71 -18.61 7.83 -28.35
C VAL A 71 -18.75 7.46 -26.86
N PRO A 72 -19.96 7.54 -26.28
CA PRO A 72 -20.22 7.06 -24.92
C PRO A 72 -20.01 5.55 -24.79
N PRO A 73 -19.57 5.02 -23.62
CA PRO A 73 -19.34 3.58 -23.45
C PRO A 73 -20.57 2.72 -23.65
N GLN A 74 -21.78 3.25 -23.40
CA GLN A 74 -23.05 2.56 -23.61
C GLN A 74 -23.26 2.13 -25.06
N THR A 75 -22.60 2.80 -26.02
CA THR A 75 -22.67 2.48 -27.45
C THR A 75 -22.27 1.03 -27.74
N ILE A 76 -21.40 0.45 -26.91
CA ILE A 76 -20.95 -0.94 -27.07
C ILE A 76 -22.09 -1.97 -26.91
N LEU A 77 -23.17 -1.60 -26.21
CA LEU A 77 -24.31 -2.48 -25.97
C LEU A 77 -25.18 -2.69 -27.20
N HIS A 78 -24.94 -1.94 -28.29
CA HIS A 78 -25.58 -2.16 -29.58
C HIS A 78 -24.94 -3.31 -30.37
N GLU A 79 -23.77 -3.80 -29.95
CA GLU A 79 -23.12 -4.94 -30.59
C GLU A 79 -23.78 -6.26 -30.16
N LEU A 80 -23.82 -7.21 -31.09
CA LEU A 80 -24.26 -8.56 -30.78
C LEU A 80 -23.21 -9.26 -29.89
N PRO A 81 -23.63 -10.02 -28.87
CA PRO A 81 -22.70 -10.81 -28.06
C PRO A 81 -21.81 -11.72 -28.92
N GLY A 82 -20.53 -11.78 -28.57
CA GLY A 82 -19.49 -12.52 -29.27
C GLY A 82 -18.89 -11.83 -30.50
N HIS A 83 -19.44 -10.70 -30.93
CA HIS A 83 -19.05 -10.03 -32.19
C HIS A 83 -18.23 -8.76 -31.97
N SER A 84 -17.78 -8.50 -30.74
CA SER A 84 -17.02 -7.31 -30.43
C SER A 84 -15.84 -7.60 -29.49
N ALA A 85 -14.85 -6.71 -29.50
CA ALA A 85 -13.77 -6.72 -28.53
C ALA A 85 -13.37 -5.29 -28.16
N VAL A 86 -13.11 -5.06 -26.87
CA VAL A 86 -12.64 -3.77 -26.37
C VAL A 86 -11.18 -3.84 -25.95
N TYR A 87 -10.35 -2.97 -26.50
CA TYR A 87 -8.93 -2.85 -26.15
C TYR A 87 -8.68 -1.62 -25.28
N ILE A 88 -7.94 -1.81 -24.19
CA ILE A 88 -7.70 -0.77 -23.20
C ILE A 88 -6.20 -0.62 -22.96
N ALA A 89 -5.69 0.57 -23.30
CA ALA A 89 -4.33 1.02 -22.99
C ALA A 89 -4.40 2.18 -21.99
N ALA A 90 -4.88 1.91 -20.77
CA ALA A 90 -5.05 2.92 -19.72
C ALA A 90 -4.70 2.42 -18.32
N ARG A 91 -4.26 3.32 -17.43
CA ARG A 91 -3.95 2.99 -16.01
C ARG A 91 -5.17 2.54 -15.24
N ALA A 92 -6.31 3.13 -15.56
CA ALA A 92 -7.58 2.84 -14.92
C ALA A 92 -8.25 1.59 -15.53
N TYR A 93 -7.46 0.63 -16.02
CA TYR A 93 -7.97 -0.58 -16.67
C TYR A 93 -9.06 -1.26 -15.83
N GLU A 94 -8.82 -1.50 -14.54
CA GLU A 94 -9.79 -2.19 -13.69
C GLU A 94 -11.11 -1.44 -13.53
N ALA A 95 -11.05 -0.11 -13.38
CA ALA A 95 -12.24 0.72 -13.29
C ALA A 95 -13.02 0.71 -14.62
N MET A 96 -12.32 0.76 -15.75
CA MET A 96 -12.91 0.70 -17.09
C MET A 96 -13.50 -0.68 -17.41
N ASN A 97 -12.79 -1.75 -17.05
CA ASN A 97 -13.27 -3.13 -17.17
C ASN A 97 -14.53 -3.31 -16.33
N LYS A 98 -14.49 -2.95 -15.04
CA LYS A 98 -15.66 -3.00 -14.15
C LYS A 98 -16.83 -2.20 -14.73
N GLN A 99 -16.58 -1.00 -15.24
CA GLN A 99 -17.63 -0.18 -15.86
C GLN A 99 -18.31 -0.91 -17.02
N LEU A 100 -17.57 -1.53 -17.94
CA LEU A 100 -18.17 -2.27 -19.05
C LEU A 100 -18.96 -3.49 -18.55
N ARG A 101 -18.45 -4.20 -17.55
CA ARG A 101 -19.16 -5.33 -16.92
C ARG A 101 -20.46 -4.88 -16.23
N ASP A 102 -20.42 -3.77 -15.50
CA ASP A 102 -21.59 -3.17 -14.83
C ASP A 102 -22.64 -2.70 -15.85
N LEU A 103 -22.21 -2.25 -17.04
CA LEU A 103 -23.10 -1.91 -18.16
C LEU A 103 -23.74 -3.14 -18.83
N GLY A 104 -23.26 -4.35 -18.52
CA GLY A 104 -23.77 -5.60 -19.08
C GLY A 104 -22.96 -6.14 -20.27
N TYR A 105 -21.81 -5.56 -20.61
CA TYR A 105 -20.95 -6.05 -21.68
C TYR A 105 -20.29 -7.38 -21.31
N GLN A 106 -20.53 -8.42 -22.10
CA GLN A 106 -20.07 -9.79 -21.81
C GLN A 106 -18.86 -10.24 -22.63
N ASP A 107 -18.52 -9.54 -23.72
CA ASP A 107 -17.46 -9.96 -24.63
C ASP A 107 -16.05 -9.67 -24.08
N GLU A 108 -15.04 -9.87 -24.92
CA GLU A 108 -13.63 -9.74 -24.57
C GLU A 108 -13.22 -8.30 -24.30
N ILE A 109 -12.53 -8.11 -23.17
CA ILE A 109 -11.89 -6.86 -22.81
C ILE A 109 -10.40 -7.15 -22.64
N LYS A 110 -9.56 -6.47 -23.42
CA LYS A 110 -8.13 -6.74 -23.54
C LYS A 110 -7.31 -5.61 -22.95
N LYS A 111 -6.51 -5.94 -21.93
CA LYS A 111 -5.51 -5.06 -21.32
C LYS A 111 -4.23 -5.07 -22.16
N LEU A 112 -3.76 -3.90 -22.61
CA LEU A 112 -2.54 -3.83 -23.43
C LEU A 112 -1.28 -3.35 -22.71
N VAL A 113 -1.42 -2.65 -21.58
CA VAL A 113 -0.27 -2.10 -20.84
C VAL A 113 -0.51 -2.24 -19.34
N ASP A 114 0.50 -2.69 -18.61
CA ASP A 114 0.47 -2.66 -17.15
C ASP A 114 1.11 -1.38 -16.63
N TYR A 115 0.30 -0.45 -16.15
CA TYR A 115 0.77 0.86 -15.73
C TYR A 115 1.13 0.88 -14.25
N ASN A 116 2.40 1.13 -13.93
CA ASN A 116 2.80 1.49 -12.57
C ASN A 116 2.21 2.86 -12.18
N SER A 117 1.70 2.99 -10.96
CA SER A 117 0.99 4.18 -10.45
C SER A 117 1.84 5.48 -10.41
N TYR A 118 3.17 5.38 -10.56
CA TYR A 118 4.11 6.48 -10.28
C TYR A 118 4.80 7.12 -11.49
N ALA A 119 4.86 6.46 -12.64
CA ALA A 119 5.50 7.08 -13.79
C ALA A 119 4.45 7.82 -14.62
N GLU A 120 4.74 9.04 -15.09
CA GLU A 120 3.93 9.81 -16.04
C GLU A 120 4.41 9.48 -17.46
N TYR A 121 3.55 8.90 -18.29
CA TYR A 121 3.96 8.15 -19.50
C TYR A 121 3.67 8.92 -20.80
N SER A 122 3.52 10.23 -20.75
CA SER A 122 3.34 11.04 -21.97
C SER A 122 4.65 11.74 -22.31
N LEU A 123 5.13 11.57 -23.55
CA LEU A 123 6.29 12.28 -24.09
C LEU A 123 5.91 13.65 -24.68
N SER A 124 4.67 14.12 -24.49
CA SER A 124 4.31 15.46 -24.93
C SER A 124 5.19 16.50 -24.22
N GLU A 125 5.58 17.57 -24.91
CA GLU A 125 6.43 18.62 -24.33
C GLU A 125 5.86 19.16 -23.02
N ASN A 126 4.54 19.30 -22.93
CA ASN A 126 3.85 19.72 -21.71
C ASN A 126 4.03 18.72 -20.56
N THR A 127 4.04 17.42 -20.85
CA THR A 127 4.28 16.40 -19.82
C THR A 127 5.74 16.38 -19.40
N ILE A 128 6.68 16.47 -20.35
CA ILE A 128 8.12 16.56 -20.04
C ILE A 128 8.41 17.80 -19.19
N LYS A 129 7.83 18.96 -19.52
CA LYS A 129 7.93 20.18 -18.71
C LYS A 129 7.38 19.98 -17.29
N ARG A 130 6.20 19.36 -17.14
CA ARG A 130 5.64 19.03 -15.81
C ARG A 130 6.55 18.09 -15.02
N MET A 131 7.09 17.04 -15.65
CA MET A 131 8.01 16.10 -15.02
C MET A 131 9.30 16.79 -14.56
N GLN A 132 9.88 17.66 -15.39
CA GLN A 132 11.05 18.45 -15.02
C GLN A 132 10.77 19.36 -13.82
N VAL A 133 9.58 20.00 -13.77
CA VAL A 133 9.17 20.82 -12.62
C VAL A 133 9.03 19.98 -11.35
N ARG A 134 8.38 18.80 -11.42
CA ARG A 134 8.23 17.88 -10.28
C ARG A 134 9.59 17.40 -9.76
N VAL A 135 10.50 17.00 -10.65
CA VAL A 135 11.87 16.61 -10.28
C VAL A 135 12.61 17.76 -9.60
N ARG A 136 12.51 18.99 -10.13
CA ARG A 136 13.14 20.17 -9.51
C ARG A 136 12.60 20.44 -8.10
N ARG A 137 11.29 20.36 -7.89
CA ARG A 137 10.69 20.50 -6.55
C ARG A 137 11.15 19.39 -5.61
N GLY A 138 11.17 18.16 -6.08
CA GLY A 138 11.72 17.01 -5.35
C GLY A 138 13.19 17.21 -4.96
N MET A 139 14.02 17.76 -5.85
CA MET A 139 15.42 18.08 -5.56
C MET A 139 15.54 19.12 -4.43
N LEU A 140 14.67 20.12 -4.37
CA LEU A 140 14.63 21.10 -3.28
C LEU A 140 14.21 20.45 -1.95
N ILE A 141 13.24 19.52 -1.97
CA ILE A 141 12.86 18.74 -0.78
C ILE A 141 14.06 17.90 -0.31
N LYS A 142 14.71 17.17 -1.22
CA LYS A 142 15.90 16.36 -0.94
C LYS A 142 17.03 17.20 -0.34
N GLN A 143 17.35 18.35 -0.93
CA GLN A 143 18.39 19.25 -0.44
C GLN A 143 18.09 19.75 0.98
N ARG A 144 16.83 20.12 1.27
CA ARG A 144 16.42 20.52 2.63
C ARG A 144 16.59 19.39 3.64
N LEU A 145 16.25 18.15 3.27
CA LEU A 145 16.47 16.98 4.12
C LEU A 145 17.95 16.73 4.37
N GLU A 146 18.80 16.87 3.35
CA GLU A 146 20.25 16.68 3.47
C GLU A 146 20.92 17.77 4.30
N GLN A 147 20.41 18.99 4.26
CA GLN A 147 20.84 20.07 5.14
C GLN A 147 20.40 19.83 6.58
N LYS A 148 19.15 19.39 6.78
CA LYS A 148 18.59 19.13 8.12
C LYS A 148 19.20 17.88 8.78
N TYR A 149 19.52 16.87 7.98
CA TYR A 149 20.06 15.59 8.42
C TYR A 149 21.30 15.18 7.61
N PRO A 150 22.44 15.86 7.81
CA PRO A 150 23.67 15.56 7.06
C PRO A 150 24.11 14.11 7.26
N GLY A 151 24.31 13.38 6.15
CA GLY A 151 24.77 12.00 6.16
C GLY A 151 23.74 10.95 6.60
N TYR A 152 22.48 11.34 6.84
CA TYR A 152 21.42 10.37 7.16
C TYR A 152 20.95 9.67 5.89
N PHE A 153 20.74 8.36 6.00
CA PHE A 153 20.11 7.54 4.97
C PHE A 153 18.59 7.72 4.98
N LYS A 154 17.97 7.80 3.81
CA LYS A 154 16.53 8.07 3.68
C LYS A 154 15.74 6.79 3.42
N ILE A 155 14.81 6.45 4.30
CA ILE A 155 13.81 5.40 4.09
C ILE A 155 12.49 6.08 3.73
N LEU A 156 11.94 5.85 2.54
CA LEU A 156 10.77 6.56 2.04
C LEU A 156 9.58 5.60 1.90
N CYS A 157 8.54 5.81 2.72
CA CYS A 157 7.28 5.09 2.65
C CYS A 157 6.30 5.84 1.72
N PRO A 158 6.06 5.35 0.49
CA PRO A 158 5.44 6.14 -0.57
C PRO A 158 3.92 6.28 -0.48
N PHE A 159 3.28 5.60 0.47
CA PHE A 159 1.82 5.57 0.61
C PHE A 159 1.38 5.92 2.03
N SER A 160 0.21 6.53 2.15
CA SER A 160 -0.48 6.72 3.43
C SER A 160 -1.17 5.43 3.90
N ALA A 161 -0.36 4.40 4.17
CA ALA A 161 -0.78 3.05 4.53
C ALA A 161 -0.11 2.59 5.83
N LEU A 162 -0.89 2.38 6.89
CA LEU A 162 -0.35 2.00 8.21
C LEU A 162 0.34 0.64 8.18
N GLY A 163 -0.21 -0.33 7.43
CA GLY A 163 0.34 -1.69 7.33
C GLY A 163 1.73 -1.69 6.71
N ASP A 164 1.90 -0.98 5.60
CA ASP A 164 3.19 -0.84 4.90
C ASP A 164 4.25 -0.19 5.79
N VAL A 165 3.87 0.84 6.55
CA VAL A 165 4.77 1.50 7.51
C VAL A 165 5.08 0.56 8.67
N PHE A 166 4.10 -0.16 9.19
CA PHE A 166 4.31 -1.14 10.27
C PHE A 166 5.28 -2.25 9.84
N LEU A 167 5.11 -2.82 8.65
CA LEU A 167 5.99 -3.85 8.09
C LEU A 167 7.38 -3.28 7.79
N THR A 168 7.45 -2.08 7.20
CA THR A 168 8.72 -1.36 6.99
C THR A 168 9.50 -1.26 8.28
N MET A 169 8.87 -0.72 9.33
CA MET A 169 9.53 -0.48 10.61
C MET A 169 9.86 -1.77 11.37
N SER A 170 9.07 -2.83 11.18
CA SER A 170 9.34 -4.14 11.79
C SER A 170 10.59 -4.83 11.25
N TYR A 171 10.95 -4.58 9.98
CA TYR A 171 12.14 -5.17 9.34
C TYR A 171 13.31 -4.19 9.20
N LEU A 172 13.06 -2.89 9.37
CA LEU A 172 14.06 -1.83 9.19
C LEU A 172 15.35 -2.06 10.00
N PRO A 173 15.33 -2.48 11.29
CA PRO A 173 16.56 -2.69 12.05
C PRO A 173 17.53 -3.67 11.38
N TYR A 174 17.02 -4.80 10.88
CA TYR A 174 17.83 -5.81 10.16
C TYR A 174 18.39 -5.27 8.85
N PHE A 175 17.59 -4.47 8.13
CA PHE A 175 18.04 -3.83 6.90
C PHE A 175 19.17 -2.84 7.16
N LEU A 176 19.04 -2.00 8.18
CA LEU A 176 20.07 -1.02 8.56
C LEU A 176 21.36 -1.73 8.96
N GLU A 177 21.27 -2.79 9.77
CA GLU A 177 22.42 -3.62 10.15
C GLU A 177 23.10 -4.26 8.93
N LYS A 178 22.32 -4.93 8.08
CA LYS A 178 22.81 -5.57 6.84
C LYS A 178 23.53 -4.58 5.91
N LYS A 179 23.08 -3.33 5.87
CA LYS A 179 23.65 -2.26 5.03
C LYS A 179 24.70 -1.41 5.75
N ASN A 180 25.01 -1.70 7.01
CA ASN A 180 25.91 -0.90 7.85
C ASN A 180 25.51 0.59 7.90
N ILE A 181 24.21 0.86 8.03
CA ILE A 181 23.65 2.23 8.07
C ILE A 181 23.49 2.66 9.53
N GLY A 182 24.23 3.70 9.93
CA GLY A 182 24.21 4.22 11.29
C GLY A 182 23.09 5.22 11.59
N ASN A 183 22.73 6.12 10.67
CA ASN A 183 21.70 7.13 10.91
C ASN A 183 20.70 7.13 9.76
N CYS A 184 19.40 7.17 10.08
CA CYS A 184 18.37 7.22 9.05
C CYS A 184 17.21 8.15 9.38
N ILE A 185 16.62 8.72 8.33
CA ILE A 185 15.32 9.39 8.40
C ILE A 185 14.28 8.51 7.71
N VAL A 186 13.14 8.33 8.36
CA VAL A 186 11.99 7.63 7.81
C VAL A 186 10.96 8.68 7.38
N GLY A 187 10.79 8.84 6.07
CA GLY A 187 9.78 9.71 5.49
C GLY A 187 8.46 8.95 5.31
N VAL A 188 7.37 9.49 5.86
CA VAL A 188 6.04 8.88 5.79
C VAL A 188 4.98 9.91 5.39
N ILE A 189 3.82 9.43 4.96
CA ILE A 189 2.70 10.30 4.54
C ILE A 189 1.63 10.36 5.62
N GLY A 190 1.47 11.56 6.19
CA GLY A 190 0.44 11.87 7.18
C GLY A 190 0.74 11.43 8.62
N ILE A 191 -0.01 12.00 9.55
CA ILE A 191 0.22 11.88 11.00
C ILE A 191 0.05 10.43 11.49
N ALA A 192 -0.96 9.70 11.00
CA ALA A 192 -1.21 8.33 11.45
C ALA A 192 -0.06 7.36 11.10
N CYS A 193 0.55 7.53 9.92
CA CYS A 193 1.75 6.79 9.53
C CYS A 193 2.95 7.15 10.41
N ALA A 194 3.11 8.45 10.72
CA ALA A 194 4.18 8.90 11.62
C ALA A 194 4.04 8.33 13.03
N GLN A 195 2.81 8.31 13.57
CA GLN A 195 2.52 7.69 14.85
C GLN A 195 2.78 6.17 14.83
N THR A 196 2.50 5.50 13.71
CA THR A 196 2.82 4.08 13.52
C THR A 196 4.34 3.85 13.52
N ALA A 197 5.10 4.69 12.83
CA ALA A 197 6.57 4.61 12.84
C ALA A 197 7.15 4.92 14.23
N GLU A 198 6.56 5.86 14.96
CA GLU A 198 6.97 6.24 16.32
C GLU A 198 6.90 5.06 17.30
N LEU A 199 6.00 4.08 17.07
CA LEU A 199 5.93 2.84 17.87
C LEU A 199 7.24 2.05 17.90
N PHE A 200 8.09 2.21 16.88
CA PHE A 200 9.35 1.47 16.75
C PHE A 200 10.59 2.33 17.08
N ARG A 201 10.42 3.66 17.20
CA ARG A 201 11.55 4.58 17.37
C ARG A 201 12.27 4.35 18.70
N PRO A 202 13.60 4.11 18.69
CA PRO A 202 14.38 4.03 19.93
C PRO A 202 14.18 5.27 20.81
N VAL A 203 14.17 5.08 22.12
CA VAL A 203 14.29 6.21 23.06
C VAL A 203 15.76 6.58 23.08
N SER A 204 16.09 7.84 22.78
CA SER A 204 17.45 8.32 22.97
C SER A 204 17.77 8.23 24.45
N GLU A 205 18.64 7.32 24.88
CA GLU A 205 19.20 7.39 26.22
C GLU A 205 19.90 8.74 26.34
N ASN A 206 19.51 9.53 27.34
CA ASN A 206 20.32 10.67 27.76
C ASN A 206 21.73 10.13 27.98
N LEU A 207 22.69 10.57 27.18
CA LEU A 207 24.10 10.47 27.50
C LEU A 207 24.27 11.21 28.83
N ALA A 208 24.15 10.47 29.94
CA ALA A 208 24.56 10.95 31.23
C ALA A 208 26.04 11.29 31.09
N VAL A 209 26.34 12.58 31.11
CA VAL A 209 27.70 13.10 31.17
C VAL A 209 28.32 12.47 32.41
N PRO A 210 29.41 11.68 32.31
CA PRO A 210 30.10 11.22 33.49
C PRO A 210 30.66 12.47 34.16
N HIS A 211 30.09 12.86 35.30
CA HIS A 211 30.77 13.78 36.21
C HIS A 211 32.07 13.09 36.63
N SER A 212 33.19 13.63 36.14
CA SER A 212 34.52 13.27 36.58
C SER A 212 34.73 13.80 37.99
N THR A 213 34.52 12.94 38.98
CA THR A 213 35.15 13.07 40.29
C THR A 213 35.70 11.70 40.63
N ASP A 214 37.00 11.50 40.41
CA ASP A 214 37.90 11.10 41.48
C ASP A 214 39.35 10.90 40.98
N SER A 215 40.24 11.42 41.80
CA SER A 215 41.69 11.46 41.73
C SER A 215 42.33 10.05 41.84
N PRO A 216 43.61 9.88 41.44
CA PRO A 216 44.24 8.57 41.33
C PRO A 216 44.75 8.08 42.69
N SER A 217 44.39 6.87 43.10
CA SER A 217 45.19 6.16 44.11
C SER A 217 45.16 4.64 43.96
N SER A 218 46.36 4.06 44.12
CA SER A 218 46.71 2.66 44.39
C SER A 218 46.65 1.64 43.25
N TYR A 219 47.86 1.33 42.77
CA TYR A 219 48.27 0.02 42.26
C TYR A 219 47.88 -1.11 43.23
N ASN A 220 47.35 -2.22 42.69
CA ASN A 220 47.65 -3.55 43.20
C ASN A 220 47.55 -4.59 42.08
N GLN A 221 48.68 -5.25 41.83
CA GLN A 221 48.80 -6.45 41.00
C GLN A 221 48.32 -7.66 41.80
N ALA A 222 47.40 -8.45 41.24
CA ALA A 222 47.40 -9.92 41.29
C ALA A 222 46.04 -10.49 40.84
N SER A 223 46.04 -11.10 39.66
CA SER A 223 45.32 -12.32 39.26
C SER A 223 45.01 -12.24 37.77
N GLY A 224 45.70 -13.08 37.01
CA GLY A 224 45.48 -13.23 35.58
C GLY A 224 44.11 -13.85 35.34
N HIS A 225 43.17 -13.04 34.87
CA HIS A 225 42.03 -13.43 34.05
C HIS A 225 41.71 -12.25 33.13
N CYS A 226 42.26 -12.26 31.92
CA CYS A 226 41.82 -11.36 30.85
C CYS A 226 40.45 -11.83 30.37
N VAL A 227 39.40 -11.46 31.10
CA VAL A 227 38.04 -11.48 30.54
C VAL A 227 38.00 -10.29 29.60
N ILE A 228 38.23 -10.55 28.31
CA ILE A 228 37.84 -9.61 27.25
C ILE A 228 36.32 -9.51 27.34
N LYS A 229 35.82 -8.56 28.14
CA LYS A 229 34.46 -8.06 27.95
C LYS A 229 34.47 -7.47 26.54
N LYS A 230 33.96 -8.24 25.58
CA LYS A 230 33.45 -7.69 24.32
C LYS A 230 32.34 -6.72 24.72
N THR A 231 32.72 -5.48 24.97
CA THR A 231 31.78 -4.37 25.02
C THR A 231 31.41 -4.11 23.57
N THR A 232 30.51 -4.93 23.02
CA THR A 232 29.85 -4.61 21.76
C THR A 232 28.99 -3.39 22.05
N ILE A 233 29.56 -2.20 21.85
CA ILE A 233 28.77 -0.97 21.78
C ILE A 233 27.94 -1.12 20.51
N HIS A 234 26.76 -1.74 20.63
CA HIS A 234 25.75 -1.69 19.59
C HIS A 234 25.33 -0.23 19.49
N HIS A 235 25.96 0.52 18.57
CA HIS A 235 25.55 1.87 18.25
C HIS A 235 24.14 1.78 17.66
N GLN A 236 23.11 2.02 18.49
CA GLN A 236 21.74 1.99 18.01
C GLN A 236 21.59 3.11 16.98
N PRO A 237 21.08 2.81 15.77
CA PRO A 237 21.01 3.80 14.72
C PRO A 237 20.10 4.95 15.13
N ARG A 238 20.54 6.21 14.91
CA ARG A 238 19.67 7.36 15.18
C ARG A 238 18.58 7.40 14.13
N LEU A 239 17.34 7.28 14.58
CA LEU A 239 16.16 7.29 13.74
C LEU A 239 15.36 8.57 13.95
N SER A 240 15.13 9.32 12.88
CA SER A 240 14.19 10.45 12.85
C SER A 240 13.03 10.15 11.90
N ILE A 241 11.87 10.77 12.15
CA ILE A 241 10.66 10.58 11.34
C ILE A 241 10.27 11.93 10.76
N GLU A 242 10.01 11.96 9.46
CA GLU A 242 9.57 13.15 8.73
C GLU A 242 8.22 12.90 8.09
N ILE A 243 7.34 13.90 8.17
CA ILE A 243 5.98 13.83 7.64
C ILE A 243 5.91 14.62 6.34
N PHE A 244 5.42 13.97 5.30
CA PHE A 244 5.21 14.57 3.98
C PHE A 244 3.73 14.57 3.60
N SER A 245 3.36 15.50 2.73
CA SER A 245 2.16 15.34 1.91
C SER A 245 2.40 14.24 0.86
N GLN A 246 1.33 13.70 0.27
CA GLN A 246 1.48 12.74 -0.84
C GLN A 246 2.26 13.36 -2.01
N GLN A 247 1.96 14.62 -2.33
CA GLN A 247 2.64 15.33 -3.42
C GLN A 247 4.14 15.46 -3.15
N ASP A 248 4.53 15.91 -1.95
CA ASP A 248 5.95 16.09 -1.60
C ASP A 248 6.71 14.77 -1.61
N MET A 249 6.09 13.68 -1.11
CA MET A 249 6.68 12.35 -1.14
C MET A 249 6.88 11.87 -2.58
N ASP A 250 5.88 12.04 -3.45
CA ASP A 250 5.96 11.63 -4.85
C ASP A 250 7.04 12.42 -5.61
N GLU A 251 7.10 13.74 -5.40
CA GLU A 251 8.12 14.60 -6.00
C GLU A 251 9.53 14.25 -5.47
N LEU A 252 9.69 14.01 -4.17
CA LEU A 252 10.96 13.56 -3.57
C LEU A 252 11.43 12.22 -4.15
N ILE A 253 10.53 11.24 -4.23
CA ILE A 253 10.83 9.93 -4.82
C ILE A 253 11.25 10.08 -6.28
N GLN A 254 10.56 10.91 -7.07
CA GLN A 254 10.95 11.18 -8.46
C GLN A 254 12.36 11.77 -8.55
N ALA A 255 12.71 12.72 -7.67
CA ALA A 255 14.05 13.27 -7.62
C ALA A 255 15.10 12.22 -7.24
N CYS A 256 14.85 11.38 -6.22
CA CYS A 256 15.75 10.30 -5.85
C CYS A 256 15.97 9.30 -7.00
N LEU A 257 14.90 8.92 -7.71
CA LEU A 257 14.99 8.03 -8.88
C LEU A 257 15.75 8.68 -10.03
N TYR A 258 15.41 9.93 -10.36
CA TYR A 258 16.05 10.68 -11.46
C TYR A 258 17.55 10.88 -11.24
N THR A 259 17.94 11.18 -9.99
CA THR A 259 19.35 11.37 -9.60
C THR A 259 20.07 10.07 -9.27
N GLN A 260 19.40 8.93 -9.35
CA GLN A 260 19.93 7.63 -8.93
C GLN A 260 20.53 7.66 -7.52
N ASP A 261 19.82 8.32 -6.59
CA ASP A 261 20.29 8.59 -5.24
C ASP A 261 20.54 7.31 -4.45
N THR A 262 21.81 7.04 -4.15
CA THR A 262 22.24 5.86 -3.39
C THR A 262 22.06 6.01 -1.88
N ALA A 263 21.78 7.22 -1.39
CA ALA A 263 21.50 7.50 0.02
C ALA A 263 20.01 7.43 0.35
N SER A 264 19.18 6.93 -0.57
CA SER A 264 17.74 6.76 -0.40
C SER A 264 17.30 5.35 -0.72
N PHE A 265 16.28 4.89 0.00
CA PHE A 265 15.61 3.62 -0.20
C PHE A 265 14.11 3.85 -0.07
N ILE A 266 13.39 3.65 -1.17
CA ILE A 266 11.94 3.58 -1.13
C ILE A 266 11.61 2.23 -0.47
N SER A 267 10.56 2.10 0.33
CA SER A 267 10.24 0.84 1.03
C SER A 267 8.84 0.30 0.68
N HIS A 268 8.67 -0.20 -0.55
CA HIS A 268 7.38 -0.73 -1.02
C HIS A 268 7.51 -1.71 -2.19
N GLN A 269 6.72 -2.78 -2.23
CA GLN A 269 6.84 -3.86 -3.24
C GLN A 269 6.67 -3.43 -4.71
N ASP A 270 5.87 -2.40 -4.99
CA ASP A 270 5.66 -1.84 -6.34
C ASP A 270 6.82 -0.94 -6.81
N ARG A 271 8.04 -1.20 -6.34
CA ARG A 271 9.22 -0.46 -6.75
C ARG A 271 10.21 -1.36 -7.45
N PRO A 272 10.99 -0.81 -8.40
CA PRO A 272 11.92 -1.58 -9.21
C PRO A 272 13.17 -1.92 -8.39
N TYR A 273 13.02 -2.69 -7.32
CA TYR A 273 14.15 -3.48 -6.84
C TYR A 273 14.32 -4.62 -7.84
N VAL A 274 15.54 -5.12 -7.96
CA VAL A 274 16.03 -6.10 -8.94
C VAL A 274 15.12 -7.35 -9.12
N ILE A 275 14.21 -7.58 -8.19
CA ILE A 275 13.28 -8.70 -8.16
C ILE A 275 11.99 -8.28 -8.89
N ASN A 276 11.69 -8.92 -10.02
CA ASN A 276 10.39 -8.85 -10.70
C ASN A 276 9.29 -9.54 -9.86
N LEU A 277 9.06 -9.03 -8.64
CA LEU A 277 8.21 -9.67 -7.64
C LEU A 277 6.78 -9.82 -8.14
N HIS A 278 6.27 -8.82 -8.86
CA HIS A 278 4.98 -8.89 -9.55
C HIS A 278 4.84 -10.14 -10.43
N LYS A 279 5.90 -10.55 -11.16
CA LYS A 279 5.88 -11.77 -11.98
C LYS A 279 5.81 -13.04 -11.14
N ALA A 280 6.54 -13.07 -10.01
CA ALA A 280 6.52 -14.21 -9.11
C ALA A 280 5.12 -14.44 -8.53
N LEU A 281 4.35 -13.38 -8.31
CA LEU A 281 2.98 -13.46 -7.77
C LEU A 281 1.99 -14.13 -8.74
N TYR A 282 2.23 -14.18 -10.04
CA TYR A 282 1.36 -14.96 -10.94
C TYR A 282 1.56 -16.48 -10.82
N VAL A 283 2.73 -16.91 -10.33
CA VAL A 283 3.08 -18.34 -10.22
C VAL A 283 2.91 -18.83 -8.79
N LYS A 284 3.25 -18.00 -7.80
CA LYS A 284 3.31 -18.37 -6.37
C LYS A 284 2.57 -17.38 -5.50
N CYS A 285 1.79 -17.89 -4.55
CA CYS A 285 1.20 -17.09 -3.48
C CYS A 285 2.29 -16.73 -2.47
N ILE A 286 2.58 -15.45 -2.30
CA ILE A 286 3.58 -14.96 -1.35
C ILE A 286 2.87 -13.97 -0.41
N PRO A 287 2.71 -14.29 0.89
CA PRO A 287 2.06 -13.40 1.83
C PRO A 287 2.74 -12.03 1.90
N LEU A 288 1.98 -10.97 2.20
CA LEU A 288 2.50 -9.60 2.25
C LEU A 288 3.71 -9.45 3.19
N GLU A 289 3.71 -10.13 4.34
CA GLU A 289 4.83 -10.08 5.27
C GLU A 289 6.13 -10.64 4.64
N GLN A 290 6.02 -11.67 3.81
CA GLN A 290 7.14 -12.28 3.09
C GLN A 290 7.59 -11.43 1.91
N ILE A 291 6.65 -10.75 1.24
CA ILE A 291 6.95 -9.73 0.22
C ILE A 291 7.82 -8.62 0.84
N TYR A 292 7.47 -8.11 2.02
CA TYR A 292 8.28 -7.09 2.70
C TYR A 292 9.63 -7.66 3.18
N CYS A 293 9.61 -8.79 3.88
CA CYS A 293 10.82 -9.41 4.43
C CYS A 293 11.84 -9.77 3.35
N CYS A 294 11.46 -10.63 2.40
CA CYS A 294 12.34 -11.15 1.37
C CYS A 294 12.43 -10.23 0.16
N GLY A 295 11.30 -9.70 -0.31
CA GLY A 295 11.23 -8.93 -1.56
C GLY A 295 11.75 -7.51 -1.41
N VAL A 296 11.22 -6.76 -0.44
CA VAL A 296 11.59 -5.35 -0.23
C VAL A 296 12.96 -5.25 0.45
N PHE A 297 13.15 -5.92 1.60
CA PHE A 297 14.39 -5.77 2.38
C PHE A 297 15.48 -6.81 2.07
N GLY A 298 15.17 -7.86 1.30
CA GLY A 298 16.14 -8.90 0.96
C GLY A 298 16.62 -9.70 2.17
N LEU A 299 15.77 -9.85 3.20
CA LEU A 299 16.10 -10.58 4.41
C LEU A 299 15.77 -12.08 4.27
N PRO A 300 16.39 -12.96 5.08
CA PRO A 300 16.00 -14.37 5.15
C PRO A 300 14.51 -14.55 5.49
N ALA A 301 13.85 -15.56 4.91
CA ALA A 301 12.41 -15.78 5.03
C ALA A 301 11.94 -16.10 6.46
N ASP A 302 12.84 -16.58 7.31
CA ASP A 302 12.67 -16.88 8.73
C ASP A 302 12.99 -15.69 9.65
N THR A 303 13.30 -14.52 9.09
CA THR A 303 13.51 -13.30 9.89
C THR A 303 12.22 -12.91 10.59
N GLU A 304 12.22 -13.02 11.91
CA GLU A 304 11.09 -12.60 12.73
C GLU A 304 10.98 -11.06 12.78
N PRO A 305 9.80 -10.47 12.53
CA PRO A 305 9.63 -9.02 12.59
C PRO A 305 9.84 -8.47 14.01
N VAL A 306 10.51 -7.32 14.12
CA VAL A 306 10.61 -6.58 15.38
C VAL A 306 9.22 -6.11 15.80
N LYS A 307 8.96 -6.11 17.12
CA LYS A 307 7.69 -5.66 17.70
C LYS A 307 7.74 -4.16 18.04
N PRO A 308 6.58 -3.48 18.10
CA PRO A 308 6.46 -2.19 18.75
C PRO A 308 7.12 -2.17 20.12
N ARG A 309 7.78 -1.06 20.44
CA ARG A 309 8.45 -0.83 21.72
C ARG A 309 7.43 -0.60 22.82
N LYS A 310 7.60 -1.26 23.97
CA LYS A 310 6.65 -1.14 25.08
C LYS A 310 6.59 0.28 25.62
N GLU A 311 7.73 0.95 25.64
CA GLU A 311 7.89 2.35 26.07
C GLU A 311 7.14 3.35 25.18
N ARG A 312 6.77 2.95 23.95
CA ARG A 312 6.02 3.77 22.98
C ARG A 312 4.53 3.53 23.02
N LEU A 313 4.09 2.44 23.67
CA LEU A 313 2.68 2.13 23.87
C LEU A 313 2.14 2.94 25.06
N GLN A 314 0.88 3.38 24.95
CA GLN A 314 0.22 4.21 25.95
C GLN A 314 -1.04 3.53 26.46
N ILE A 315 -1.35 3.74 27.73
CA ILE A 315 -2.64 3.35 28.31
C ILE A 315 -3.65 4.43 27.96
N SER A 316 -4.72 4.05 27.26
CA SER A 316 -5.75 5.00 26.88
C SER A 316 -6.50 5.55 28.11
N PRO A 317 -6.81 6.86 28.16
CA PRO A 317 -7.73 7.40 29.17
C PRO A 317 -9.17 6.89 28.97
N ASP A 318 -9.54 6.50 27.76
CA ASP A 318 -10.89 6.04 27.40
C ASP A 318 -11.28 4.72 28.06
N LEU A 319 -10.31 3.99 28.63
CA LEU A 319 -10.57 2.74 29.35
C LEU A 319 -11.57 2.91 30.50
N ARG A 320 -11.74 4.13 31.04
CA ARG A 320 -12.74 4.45 32.07
C ARG A 320 -14.17 4.28 31.59
N HIS A 321 -14.39 4.37 30.28
CA HIS A 321 -15.69 4.27 29.63
C HIS A 321 -15.93 2.91 28.99
N ILE A 322 -14.98 1.97 29.10
CA ILE A 322 -15.06 0.65 28.49
C ILE A 322 -15.24 -0.41 29.59
N LYS A 323 -16.17 -1.33 29.41
CA LYS A 323 -16.31 -2.47 30.32
C LYS A 323 -15.28 -3.58 30.04
N LYS A 324 -14.32 -3.76 30.94
CA LYS A 324 -13.25 -4.77 30.82
C LYS A 324 -13.79 -6.16 30.46
N GLY A 325 -13.29 -6.76 29.38
CA GLY A 325 -13.63 -8.13 28.93
C GLY A 325 -15.08 -8.35 28.46
N LYS A 326 -15.93 -7.32 28.51
CA LYS A 326 -17.34 -7.33 28.09
C LYS A 326 -17.63 -6.22 27.06
N SER A 327 -16.60 -5.77 26.38
CA SER A 327 -16.70 -4.80 25.29
C SER A 327 -16.07 -5.35 24.01
N ILE A 328 -16.47 -4.77 22.89
CA ILE A 328 -15.94 -5.12 21.57
C ILE A 328 -15.60 -3.84 20.82
N ILE A 329 -14.43 -3.85 20.18
CA ILE A 329 -13.98 -2.78 19.30
C ILE A 329 -14.17 -3.23 17.85
N PHE A 330 -15.02 -2.52 17.12
CA PHE A 330 -15.22 -2.69 15.69
C PHE A 330 -14.30 -1.77 14.89
N SER A 331 -13.69 -2.28 13.82
CA SER A 331 -12.99 -1.46 12.81
C SER A 331 -13.49 -1.81 11.41
N PRO A 332 -14.63 -1.21 10.99
CA PRO A 332 -15.31 -1.60 9.76
C PRO A 332 -14.76 -0.90 8.51
N TYR A 333 -13.93 0.12 8.69
CA TYR A 333 -13.45 0.99 7.62
C TYR A 333 -12.02 0.62 7.21
N ALA A 334 -11.78 0.63 5.89
CA ALA A 334 -10.47 0.48 5.31
C ALA A 334 -10.36 1.30 4.02
N LYS A 335 -9.17 1.83 3.75
CA LYS A 335 -8.91 2.71 2.59
C LYS A 335 -8.71 1.93 1.28
N SER A 336 -8.07 0.77 1.37
CA SER A 336 -7.50 0.08 0.19
C SER A 336 -8.22 -1.21 -0.19
N ILE A 337 -9.32 -1.55 0.49
CA ILE A 337 -10.10 -2.76 0.20
C ILE A 337 -11.58 -2.42 0.10
N THR A 338 -12.32 -3.25 -0.64
CA THR A 338 -13.76 -3.10 -0.81
C THR A 338 -14.47 -3.09 0.54
N THR A 339 -15.34 -2.11 0.76
CA THR A 339 -16.11 -2.03 2.00
C THR A 339 -17.16 -3.13 2.05
N LEU A 340 -17.37 -3.70 3.24
CA LEU A 340 -18.46 -4.65 3.46
C LEU A 340 -19.80 -3.89 3.61
N PRO A 341 -20.94 -4.48 3.19
CA PRO A 341 -22.23 -3.82 3.28
C PRO A 341 -22.57 -3.39 4.70
N LYS A 342 -23.20 -2.22 4.85
CA LYS A 342 -23.65 -1.71 6.17
C LYS A 342 -24.55 -2.72 6.89
N SER A 343 -25.43 -3.40 6.15
CA SER A 343 -26.35 -4.41 6.70
C SER A 343 -25.61 -5.62 7.29
N PHE A 344 -24.43 -5.97 6.78
CA PHE A 344 -23.59 -7.02 7.37
C PHE A 344 -23.08 -6.58 8.75
N TRP A 345 -22.51 -5.39 8.85
CA TRP A 345 -22.03 -4.85 10.12
C TRP A 345 -23.14 -4.69 11.15
N GLU A 346 -24.33 -4.24 10.74
CA GLU A 346 -25.49 -4.13 11.63
C GLU A 346 -25.89 -5.48 12.22
N ARG A 347 -25.84 -6.57 11.44
CA ARG A 347 -26.08 -7.94 11.96
C ARG A 347 -25.02 -8.35 12.97
N VAL A 348 -23.74 -8.14 12.66
CA VAL A 348 -22.62 -8.48 13.56
C VAL A 348 -22.76 -7.71 14.88
N VAL A 349 -23.03 -6.40 14.84
CA VAL A 349 -23.24 -5.58 16.04
C VAL A 349 -24.41 -6.11 16.86
N LEU A 350 -25.55 -6.40 16.23
CA LEU A 350 -26.74 -6.92 16.93
C LEU A 350 -26.44 -8.24 17.65
N GLN A 351 -25.70 -9.16 17.02
CA GLN A 351 -25.30 -10.42 17.64
C GLN A 351 -24.46 -10.23 18.90
N TYR A 352 -23.49 -9.31 18.89
CA TYR A 352 -22.67 -9.03 20.07
C TYR A 352 -23.45 -8.32 21.17
N ARG A 353 -24.33 -7.38 20.82
CA ARG A 353 -25.23 -6.73 21.79
C ARG A 353 -26.15 -7.73 22.48
N ASN A 354 -26.72 -8.67 21.74
CA ASN A 354 -27.56 -9.74 22.29
C ASN A 354 -26.79 -10.67 23.25
N LYS A 355 -25.46 -10.77 23.08
CA LYS A 355 -24.54 -11.48 23.99
C LYS A 355 -24.10 -10.61 25.20
N GLY A 356 -24.65 -9.41 25.34
CA GLY A 356 -24.38 -8.48 26.44
C GLY A 356 -23.06 -7.70 26.31
N TYR A 357 -22.51 -7.57 25.09
CA TYR A 357 -21.32 -6.75 24.85
C TYR A 357 -21.67 -5.28 24.68
N GLU A 358 -20.85 -4.43 25.27
CA GLU A 358 -20.80 -3.01 24.92
C GLU A 358 -20.00 -2.84 23.61
N CYS A 359 -20.60 -2.18 22.64
CA CYS A 359 -20.07 -2.14 21.28
C CYS A 359 -19.52 -0.75 20.94
N PHE A 360 -18.26 -0.70 20.53
CA PHE A 360 -17.59 0.52 20.10
C PHE A 360 -17.16 0.42 18.64
N THR A 361 -17.17 1.53 17.91
CA THR A 361 -16.61 1.61 16.55
C THR A 361 -15.41 2.54 16.57
N ASN A 362 -14.26 2.03 16.14
CA ASN A 362 -13.09 2.85 15.82
C ASN A 362 -13.37 3.66 14.56
N ILE A 363 -13.40 4.98 14.69
CA ILE A 363 -13.65 5.95 13.62
C ILE A 363 -12.46 6.89 13.42
N ALA A 364 -12.25 7.34 12.19
CA ALA A 364 -11.27 8.35 11.83
C ALA A 364 -11.90 9.45 10.96
N GLY A 365 -11.61 10.73 11.27
CA GLY A 365 -12.19 11.85 10.54
C GLY A 365 -13.72 11.86 10.63
N ASP A 366 -14.38 11.95 9.48
CA ASP A 366 -15.86 12.04 9.38
C ASP A 366 -16.55 10.66 9.29
N GLU A 367 -15.82 9.57 9.54
CA GLU A 367 -16.40 8.21 9.56
C GLU A 367 -17.48 8.08 10.65
N PRO A 368 -18.72 7.69 10.31
CA PRO A 368 -19.77 7.53 11.32
C PRO A 368 -19.58 6.23 12.12
N PRO A 369 -19.98 6.16 13.40
CA PRO A 369 -20.01 4.89 14.12
C PRO A 369 -21.07 3.95 13.51
N LEU A 370 -20.85 2.64 13.64
CA LEU A 370 -21.86 1.65 13.27
C LEU A 370 -23.13 1.84 14.13
N LYS A 371 -24.31 1.55 13.54
CA LYS A 371 -25.59 1.63 14.24
C LYS A 371 -25.56 0.75 15.49
N GLY A 372 -25.91 1.33 16.64
CA GLY A 372 -25.90 0.63 17.92
C GLY A 372 -24.51 0.52 18.57
N THR A 373 -23.55 1.35 18.17
CA THR A 373 -22.22 1.41 18.79
C THR A 373 -21.86 2.84 19.22
N ILE A 374 -20.87 2.97 20.10
CA ILE A 374 -20.28 4.26 20.50
C ILE A 374 -19.00 4.49 19.67
N GLY A 375 -18.88 5.65 19.03
CA GLY A 375 -17.66 6.02 18.30
C GLY A 375 -16.49 6.32 19.24
N ILE A 376 -15.31 5.77 18.93
CA ILE A 376 -14.04 6.09 19.59
C ILE A 376 -12.97 6.40 18.54
N SER A 377 -12.02 7.29 18.84
CA SER A 377 -10.92 7.64 17.94
C SER A 377 -9.60 7.68 18.72
N PRO A 378 -9.10 6.51 19.15
CA PRO A 378 -7.89 6.44 19.96
C PRO A 378 -6.63 6.75 19.16
N LYS A 379 -5.59 7.22 19.84
CA LYS A 379 -4.27 7.36 19.20
C LYS A 379 -3.70 5.99 18.86
N ILE A 380 -2.82 5.96 17.85
CA ILE A 380 -2.16 4.72 17.43
C ILE A 380 -1.44 4.00 18.59
N ALA A 381 -0.78 4.75 19.48
CA ALA A 381 -0.10 4.19 20.66
C ALA A 381 -1.05 3.64 21.74
N GLU A 382 -2.31 4.06 21.73
CA GLU A 382 -3.32 3.70 22.74
C GLU A 382 -4.12 2.44 22.34
N LEU A 383 -4.22 2.16 21.03
CA LEU A 383 -5.03 1.09 20.45
C LEU A 383 -4.83 -0.28 21.11
N GLN A 384 -3.58 -0.67 21.36
CA GLN A 384 -3.27 -1.97 21.97
C GLN A 384 -3.96 -2.10 23.34
N SER A 385 -3.82 -1.09 24.20
CA SER A 385 -4.43 -1.11 25.53
C SER A 385 -5.96 -1.19 25.46
N ILE A 386 -6.59 -0.51 24.50
CA ILE A 386 -8.04 -0.48 24.33
C ILE A 386 -8.58 -1.85 23.91
N VAL A 387 -8.00 -2.46 22.88
CA VAL A 387 -8.50 -3.75 22.40
C VAL A 387 -8.20 -4.89 23.39
N GLU A 388 -7.10 -4.82 24.14
CA GLU A 388 -6.78 -5.74 25.23
C GLU A 388 -7.78 -5.60 26.39
N TYR A 389 -8.09 -4.37 26.78
CA TYR A 389 -9.02 -4.10 27.87
C TYR A 389 -10.46 -4.49 27.51
N ALA A 390 -10.92 -4.17 26.29
CA ALA A 390 -12.21 -4.63 25.77
C ALA A 390 -12.28 -6.16 25.71
N GLY A 391 -11.18 -6.81 25.32
CA GLY A 391 -11.01 -8.26 25.25
C GLY A 391 -11.44 -8.88 23.92
N THR A 392 -12.13 -8.12 23.05
CA THR A 392 -12.51 -8.57 21.70
C THR A 392 -12.36 -7.44 20.67
N PHE A 393 -11.77 -7.78 19.53
CA PHE A 393 -11.67 -6.93 18.33
C PHE A 393 -12.26 -7.65 17.12
N VAL A 394 -13.04 -6.92 16.32
CA VAL A 394 -13.56 -7.39 15.03
C VAL A 394 -13.39 -6.29 13.99
N GLY A 395 -12.74 -6.57 12.87
CA GLY A 395 -12.53 -5.57 11.83
C GLY A 395 -12.51 -6.15 10.43
N ILE A 396 -12.54 -5.27 9.43
CA ILE A 396 -12.15 -5.61 8.07
C ILE A 396 -10.61 -5.57 7.97
N ARG A 397 -9.98 -6.35 7.09
CA ARG A 397 -8.51 -6.35 6.97
C ARG A 397 -7.98 -4.95 6.61
N SER A 398 -7.20 -4.35 7.50
CA SER A 398 -6.62 -3.01 7.28
C SER A 398 -5.27 -2.86 7.97
N GLY A 399 -4.55 -1.77 7.69
CA GLY A 399 -3.29 -1.45 8.38
C GLY A 399 -3.43 -1.31 9.90
N LEU A 400 -4.64 -1.04 10.40
CA LEU A 400 -4.91 -1.05 11.84
C LEU A 400 -4.72 -2.45 12.44
N CYS A 401 -5.07 -3.50 11.70
CA CYS A 401 -4.88 -4.88 12.12
C CYS A 401 -3.40 -5.22 12.32
N ASP A 402 -2.51 -4.64 11.52
CA ASP A 402 -1.06 -4.79 11.68
C ASP A 402 -0.59 -4.09 12.96
N VAL A 403 -1.07 -2.87 13.23
CA VAL A 403 -0.77 -2.11 14.46
C VAL A 403 -1.14 -2.90 15.72
N ILE A 404 -2.29 -3.56 15.74
CA ILE A 404 -2.76 -4.35 16.89
C ILE A 404 -2.40 -5.84 16.81
N LYS A 405 -1.51 -6.24 15.88
CA LYS A 405 -1.12 -7.65 15.65
C LYS A 405 -0.76 -8.38 16.94
N TYR A 406 -0.04 -7.71 17.83
CA TYR A 406 0.50 -8.27 19.07
C TYR A 406 -0.38 -8.08 20.30
N ALA A 407 -1.56 -7.45 20.14
CA ALA A 407 -2.47 -7.20 21.25
C ALA A 407 -3.06 -8.52 21.77
N GLN A 408 -3.11 -8.70 23.08
CA GLN A 408 -3.63 -9.90 23.75
C GLN A 408 -5.15 -9.86 23.94
N CYS A 409 -5.88 -10.05 22.86
CA CYS A 409 -7.35 -10.18 22.85
C CYS A 409 -7.84 -11.17 21.80
N LYS A 410 -9.14 -11.50 21.83
CA LYS A 410 -9.80 -12.25 20.75
C LYS A 410 -9.90 -11.35 19.52
N LYS A 411 -9.34 -11.79 18.39
CA LYS A 411 -9.25 -10.98 17.17
C LYS A 411 -9.86 -11.73 15.99
N THR A 412 -10.87 -11.12 15.36
CA THR A 412 -11.48 -11.60 14.12
C THR A 412 -11.30 -10.55 13.03
N VAL A 413 -10.96 -11.00 11.83
CA VAL A 413 -10.79 -10.12 10.67
C VAL A 413 -11.55 -10.68 9.48
N PHE A 414 -12.28 -9.78 8.81
CA PHE A 414 -13.06 -10.08 7.61
C PHE A 414 -12.31 -9.68 6.34
N TYR A 415 -12.43 -10.52 5.32
CA TYR A 415 -11.91 -10.29 3.97
C TYR A 415 -13.09 -10.31 3.01
N PRO A 416 -13.34 -9.25 2.23
CA PRO A 416 -14.21 -9.35 1.07
C PRO A 416 -13.65 -10.40 0.10
N ASP A 417 -14.52 -11.13 -0.58
CA ASP A 417 -14.10 -12.14 -1.56
C ASP A 417 -13.70 -11.48 -2.89
N TYR A 418 -12.41 -11.18 -3.03
CA TYR A 418 -11.83 -10.68 -4.28
C TYR A 418 -10.41 -11.22 -4.47
N ASN A 419 -9.95 -11.19 -5.72
CA ASN A 419 -8.59 -11.58 -6.09
C ASN A 419 -7.61 -10.44 -5.78
N TYR A 420 -6.40 -10.79 -5.37
CA TYR A 420 -5.34 -9.82 -5.20
C TYR A 420 -4.82 -9.36 -6.58
N SER A 421 -5.10 -8.10 -6.90
CA SER A 421 -4.83 -7.53 -8.22
C SER A 421 -5.46 -8.40 -9.32
N ASP A 422 -4.72 -8.67 -10.40
CA ASP A 422 -5.08 -9.55 -11.50
C ASP A 422 -4.50 -10.97 -11.36
N THR A 423 -4.05 -11.33 -10.14
CA THR A 423 -3.56 -12.68 -9.85
C THR A 423 -4.73 -13.63 -9.55
N ARG A 424 -4.44 -14.95 -9.53
CA ARG A 424 -5.42 -15.97 -9.12
C ARG A 424 -5.62 -16.08 -7.61
N TRP A 425 -4.80 -15.41 -6.81
CA TRP A 425 -4.81 -15.54 -5.34
C TRP A 425 -5.89 -14.67 -4.74
N LYS A 426 -6.54 -15.15 -3.68
CA LYS A 426 -7.53 -14.36 -2.96
C LYS A 426 -6.85 -13.38 -2.01
N ALA A 427 -7.54 -12.28 -1.70
CA ALA A 427 -7.06 -11.29 -0.73
C ALA A 427 -6.69 -11.95 0.62
N ILE A 428 -7.47 -12.95 1.06
CA ILE A 428 -7.15 -13.70 2.28
C ILE A 428 -5.82 -14.45 2.19
N ASP A 429 -5.48 -15.04 1.04
CA ASP A 429 -4.23 -15.80 0.88
C ASP A 429 -3.00 -14.91 1.03
N MET A 430 -3.13 -13.65 0.61
CA MET A 430 -2.06 -12.66 0.64
C MET A 430 -1.94 -11.94 1.99
N TYR A 431 -3.07 -11.72 2.67
CA TYR A 431 -3.17 -10.81 3.81
C TYR A 431 -3.58 -11.47 5.13
N ALA A 432 -3.76 -12.80 5.16
CA ALA A 432 -4.10 -13.54 6.36
C ALA A 432 -3.17 -13.23 7.53
N LEU A 433 -3.76 -13.04 8.71
CA LEU A 433 -3.02 -12.74 9.94
C LEU A 433 -2.89 -13.99 10.80
N LYS A 434 -1.65 -14.39 11.11
CA LYS A 434 -1.37 -15.54 11.98
C LYS A 434 -1.93 -15.31 13.39
N GLY A 435 -2.64 -16.31 13.92
CA GLY A 435 -3.24 -16.25 15.26
C GLY A 435 -4.56 -15.46 15.36
N TRP A 436 -5.13 -15.07 14.22
CA TRP A 436 -6.43 -14.40 14.14
C TRP A 436 -7.48 -15.35 13.55
N LYS A 437 -8.77 -15.11 13.87
CA LYS A 437 -9.88 -15.72 13.13
C LYS A 437 -10.05 -14.98 11.81
N ASN A 438 -9.54 -15.53 10.72
CA ASN A 438 -9.63 -14.96 9.37
C ASN A 438 -10.88 -15.52 8.67
N ILE A 439 -11.77 -14.65 8.19
CA ILE A 439 -13.05 -15.06 7.60
C ILE A 439 -13.28 -14.33 6.27
N VAL A 440 -13.53 -15.10 5.21
CA VAL A 440 -13.96 -14.54 3.92
C VAL A 440 -15.46 -14.28 3.93
N ILE A 441 -15.85 -13.10 3.45
CA ILE A 441 -17.24 -12.68 3.29
C ILE A 441 -17.53 -12.58 1.79
N GLY A 442 -18.21 -13.60 1.24
CA GLY A 442 -18.75 -13.59 -0.12
C GLY A 442 -20.10 -12.87 -0.20
N GLU A 443 -20.64 -12.74 -1.41
CA GLU A 443 -21.88 -11.99 -1.69
C GLU A 443 -23.14 -12.52 -0.96
N PHE A 444 -23.12 -13.77 -0.45
CA PHE A 444 -24.29 -14.44 0.14
C PHE A 444 -24.11 -15.01 1.56
N VAL A 445 -23.11 -14.55 2.33
CA VAL A 445 -22.89 -15.13 3.66
C VAL A 445 -23.98 -14.69 4.65
N LYS A 446 -24.90 -15.62 4.96
CA LYS A 446 -26.02 -15.41 5.88
C LYS A 446 -25.63 -15.59 7.36
N ASP A 447 -24.62 -16.41 7.68
CA ASP A 447 -24.23 -16.71 9.07
C ASP A 447 -22.70 -16.74 9.23
N VAL A 448 -22.16 -15.95 10.17
CA VAL A 448 -20.71 -15.86 10.46
C VAL A 448 -20.35 -16.18 11.91
N PHE A 449 -21.34 -16.30 12.80
CA PHE A 449 -21.12 -16.52 14.24
C PHE A 449 -22.23 -17.29 14.93
#